data_AF-A0A5K0YWN0-F1
#
_entry.id   AF-A0A5K0YWN0-F1
#
_cell.length_a   1.000
_cell.length_b   1.000
_cell.length_c   1.000
_cell.angle_alpha   90.00
_cell.angle_beta   90.00
_cell.angle_gamma   90.00
#
_symmetry.space_group_name_H-M   'P 1'
#
loop_
_entity.id
_entity.type
_entity.pdbx_description
1 polymer ?
#
loop_
_entity_poly.entity_id
_entity_poly.type
_entity_poly.pdbx_seq_one_letter_code
_entity_poly.pdbx_strand_id
1 'polypeptide(L)' 'ACTEMVMPMSSNEESSMFPPYCFDYDAYQDQCIKEFGVRPRPKWITTEFGGH' A
#
# COMPACT_ATOMS: atom_id res chain seq x y z
N ALA A 1 4.40 -6.00 1.32
CA ALA A 1 4.21 -5.76 2.76
C ALA A 1 2.74 -6.00 3.10
N CYS A 2 2.37 -7.25 3.33
CA CYS A 2 0.97 -7.70 3.22
C CYS A 2 0.17 -7.68 4.53
N THR A 3 0.76 -7.20 5.63
CA THR A 3 0.12 -7.22 6.96
C THR A 3 -0.11 -5.81 7.47
N GLU A 4 0.89 -5.19 8.09
CA GLU A 4 0.73 -3.94 8.84
C GLU A 4 1.33 -2.75 8.10
N MET A 5 2.48 -2.94 7.46
CA MET A 5 3.23 -1.91 6.73
C MET A 5 2.69 -1.67 5.32
N VAL A 6 1.46 -1.15 5.19
CA VAL A 6 0.90 -0.77 3.89
C VAL A 6 1.27 0.67 3.59
N MET A 7 2.20 0.88 2.65
CA MET A 7 2.63 2.22 2.22
C MET A 7 2.18 2.46 0.77
N PRO A 8 1.20 3.35 0.52
CA PRO A 8 0.78 3.69 -0.83
C PRO A 8 1.85 4.56 -1.51
N MET A 9 2.54 4.00 -2.50
CA MET A 9 3.50 4.75 -3.32
C MET A 9 2.94 4.95 -4.73
N SER A 10 2.73 6.20 -5.10
CA SER A 10 2.34 6.59 -6.45
C SER A 10 3.40 7.49 -7.07
N SER A 11 3.71 7.31 -8.35
CA SER A 11 4.53 8.22 -9.13
C SER A 11 3.66 8.95 -10.14
N ASN A 12 3.95 10.23 -10.34
CA ASN A 12 3.32 11.07 -11.37
C ASN A 12 4.41 11.62 -12.29
N GLU A 13 4.10 11.81 -13.58
CA GLU A 13 5.06 12.31 -14.57
C GLU A 13 5.53 13.74 -14.28
N GLU A 14 4.69 14.54 -13.60
CA GLU A 14 5.01 15.94 -13.29
C GLU A 14 5.89 16.12 -12.04
N SER A 15 5.73 15.23 -11.05
CA SER A 15 6.42 15.34 -9.75
C SER A 15 7.53 14.31 -9.56
N SER A 16 7.70 13.40 -10.52
CA SER A 16 8.65 12.29 -10.45
C SER A 16 9.31 12.04 -11.79
N MET A 17 10.56 11.58 -11.77
CA MET A 17 11.30 11.16 -12.96
C MET A 17 10.89 9.75 -13.43
N PHE A 18 9.97 9.09 -12.74
CA PHE A 18 9.48 7.75 -13.03
C PHE A 18 8.18 7.78 -13.85
N PRO A 19 7.91 6.74 -14.66
CA PRO A 19 6.61 6.59 -15.33
C PRO A 19 5.45 6.70 -14.33
N PRO A 20 4.26 7.14 -14.79
CA PRO A 20 3.12 7.31 -13.92
C PRO A 20 2.67 5.94 -13.40
N TYR A 21 2.55 5.84 -12.09
CA TYR A 21 2.05 4.66 -11.42
C TYR A 21 1.10 5.09 -10.31
N CYS A 22 -0.16 4.67 -10.43
CA CYS A 22 -1.15 4.84 -9.37
C CYS A 22 -1.16 3.59 -8.50
N PHE A 23 -0.99 3.80 -7.19
CA PHE A 23 -1.17 2.73 -6.22
C PHE A 23 -2.64 2.34 -6.15
N ASP A 24 -2.95 1.08 -6.47
CA ASP A 24 -4.28 0.49 -6.33
C ASP A 24 -4.29 -0.44 -5.11
N TYR A 25 -5.11 -0.10 -4.12
CA TYR A 25 -5.22 -0.88 -2.89
C TYR A 25 -5.93 -2.22 -3.12
N ASP A 26 -6.89 -2.30 -4.04
CA ASP A 26 -7.65 -3.53 -4.28
C ASP A 26 -6.77 -4.57 -4.96
N ALA A 27 -6.03 -4.16 -5.99
CA ALA A 27 -5.04 -5.02 -6.65
C ALA A 27 -3.94 -5.49 -5.67
N TYR A 28 -3.48 -4.59 -4.79
CA TYR A 28 -2.51 -4.92 -3.74
C TYR A 28 -3.05 -5.93 -2.73
N GLN A 29 -4.30 -5.74 -2.30
CA GLN A 29 -4.98 -6.64 -1.37
C GLN A 29 -5.11 -8.04 -1.98
N ASP A 30 -5.55 -8.13 -3.24
CA ASP A 30 -5.75 -9.40 -3.93
C ASP A 30 -4.44 -10.16 -4.12
N GLN A 31 -3.34 -9.45 -4.45
CA GLN A 31 -2.02 -10.05 -4.50
C GLN A 31 -1.62 -10.65 -3.14
N CYS A 32 -1.81 -9.90 -2.06
CA CYS A 32 -1.49 -10.36 -0.71
C CYS A 32 -2.33 -11.57 -0.26
N ILE A 33 -3.61 -11.61 -0.63
CA ILE A 33 -4.48 -12.76 -0.36
C ILE A 33 -4.02 -13.96 -1.18
N LYS A 34 -3.67 -13.77 -2.45
CA LYS A 34 -3.24 -14.87 -3.34
C LYS A 34 -1.90 -15.46 -2.92
N GLU A 35 -0.94 -14.64 -2.52
CA GLU A 35 0.41 -15.09 -2.16
C GLU A 35 0.50 -15.63 -0.74
N PHE A 36 -0.21 -14.99 0.21
CA PHE A 36 -0.04 -15.27 1.65
C PHE A 36 -1.34 -15.64 2.37
N GLY A 37 -2.51 -15.51 1.73
CA GLY A 37 -3.80 -15.75 2.38
C GLY A 37 -4.18 -14.72 3.44
N VAL A 38 -3.47 -13.60 3.51
CA VAL A 38 -3.69 -12.55 4.52
C VAL A 38 -4.24 -11.28 3.89
N ARG A 39 -5.10 -10.59 4.64
CA ARG A 39 -5.65 -9.29 4.24
C ARG A 39 -4.87 -8.15 4.88
N PRO A 40 -4.24 -7.25 4.10
CA PRO A 40 -3.50 -6.10 4.62
C PRO A 40 -4.37 -5.15 5.44
N ARG A 41 -3.80 -4.60 6.52
CA ARG A 41 -4.46 -3.69 7.49
C ARG A 41 -3.80 -2.31 7.47
N PRO A 42 -4.19 -1.40 6.55
CA PRO A 42 -3.47 -0.15 6.33
C PRO A 42 -3.52 0.84 7.50
N LYS A 43 -4.59 0.80 8.32
CA LYS A 43 -4.75 1.74 9.45
C LYS A 43 -4.10 1.27 10.75
N TRP A 44 -3.63 0.02 10.82
CA TRP A 44 -3.14 -0.56 12.07
C TRP A 44 -1.96 0.21 12.66
N ILE A 45 -0.96 0.52 11.83
CA ILE A 45 0.23 1.28 12.26
C ILE A 45 -0.16 2.69 12.71
N THR A 46 -1.01 3.39 11.96
CA THR A 46 -1.45 4.75 12.33
C THR A 46 -2.29 4.78 13.60
N THR A 47 -2.99 3.68 13.94
CA THR A 47 -3.77 3.56 15.17
C THR A 47 -2.88 3.21 16.37
N GLU A 48 -1.95 2.28 16.24
CA GLU A 48 -1.10 1.81 17.34
C GLU A 48 0.02 2.80 17.69
N PHE A 49 0.68 3.36 16.68
CA PHE A 49 1.87 4.19 16.88
C PHE A 49 1.59 5.70 16.77
N GLY A 50 0.37 6.08 16.36
CA GLY A 50 0.01 7.46 16.05
C GLY A 50 0.63 7.92 14.72
N GLY A 51 -0.21 8.19 13.72
CA GLY A 51 0.19 8.81 12.46
C GLY A 51 -0.34 10.24 12.39
N HIS A 52 0.51 11.20 12.04
CA HIS A 52 0.14 12.61 11.86
C HIS A 52 0.53 13.10 10.47
#